data_AF-F4RRB4-F1
#
_entry.id   AF-F4RRB4-F1
#
_cell.length_a   1.000
_cell.length_b   1.000
_cell.length_c   1.000
_cell.angle_alpha   90.00
_cell.angle_beta   90.00
_cell.angle_gamma   90.00
#
_symmetry.space_group_name_H-M   'P 1'
#
loop_
_entity.id
_entity.type
_entity.pdbx_description
1 polymer ?
#
loop_
_entity_poly.entity_id
_entity_poly.type
_entity_poly.pdbx_seq_one_letter_code
_entity_poly.pdbx_strand_id
1 'polypeptide(L)'
;MSSDSDNLYEVEEDYEEEEEDAPLPSAISQKSLLQSQQSKTNTNETSSNESAPQKKKVGKKGKKTFSLPQDRESFVTFIDDNTTLDDEGYPLLPNENTMFVWQPGRTIRFTCLGVLICNDSDCRYRGSPPTSSNKRVEWASNQQKCPAARCPGILEHLQCKDTICRLDEHLPSGWGIVCHSGFHQHPWPRRGKPDKLSLGKLGKKVVKNPEVGPLRLKVGRAPAGKQEIGTASSIHPAFGNLHRTGYYRRKLLVAAGVIPEKKIPGAGDSFLLDMIHWAKFFFYSNFILTCVSSFCFDMDTHMTFQTKWMASMLLTRDENDRIYGGGLILDVTYKFFANGYLLTTSMFNDVLNRWIPIQLTWLNGMTEDHYASHFTTLMRQMQEAQISSRISSAECDVLVRQVVDFSMAQKSGFIMAYMDVFKEANRQVALSKLKGCHEHFRAQVTRIKRNRVIIPADDEATFQKAAFGLLKLDEPGGLSFNKKISKLRKEYPKAKRWIGWWQAAYIQSMLFRSRPKQVDDDGLCDDLSATTNAQESMHRVYYMISKGNCTVQIGLVQLYALVGSLERDYHDLC
;
A
#
# COMPACT_ATOMS: atom_id res chain seq x y z
N MET A 1 17.64 -35.78 19.64
CA MET A 1 16.77 -35.40 20.76
C MET A 1 16.74 -33.87 20.78
N SER A 2 16.02 -33.23 19.86
CA SER A 2 14.58 -32.89 19.87
C SER A 2 14.13 -32.13 21.10
N SER A 3 13.83 -30.84 20.89
CA SER A 3 12.54 -30.18 21.17
C SER A 3 12.78 -28.66 20.99
N ASP A 4 12.45 -28.08 19.85
CA ASP A 4 11.11 -27.55 19.51
C ASP A 4 10.63 -26.50 20.51
N SER A 5 10.79 -25.22 20.14
CA SER A 5 10.00 -24.11 20.69
C SER A 5 9.35 -23.38 19.52
N ASP A 6 8.17 -23.86 19.19
CA ASP A 6 7.31 -23.45 18.11
C ASP A 6 6.85 -21.99 18.19
N ASN A 7 6.66 -21.45 16.98
CA ASN A 7 5.85 -20.31 16.58
C ASN A 7 4.53 -20.17 17.35
N LEU A 8 4.22 -18.93 17.77
CA LEU A 8 2.84 -18.47 17.96
C LEU A 8 2.77 -16.94 17.77
N TYR A 9 2.82 -16.50 16.51
CA TYR A 9 2.20 -15.25 16.08
C TYR A 9 0.88 -15.64 15.38
N GLU A 10 -0.19 -15.81 16.15
CA GLU A 10 -1.54 -15.82 15.59
C GLU A 10 -1.93 -14.37 15.27
N VAL A 11 -1.86 -14.05 13.98
CA VAL A 11 -2.50 -12.87 13.41
C VAL A 11 -3.97 -13.22 13.26
N GLU A 12 -4.84 -12.71 14.14
CA GLU A 12 -6.29 -12.69 13.90
C GLU A 12 -6.56 -11.76 12.71
N GLU A 13 -6.69 -12.34 11.51
CA GLU A 13 -7.23 -11.66 10.33
C GLU A 13 -8.75 -11.50 10.48
N ASP A 14 -9.17 -10.38 11.09
CA ASP A 14 -10.56 -9.91 11.00
C ASP A 14 -10.80 -9.36 9.58
N TYR A 15 -11.47 -10.14 8.73
CA TYR A 15 -12.04 -9.68 7.48
C TYR A 15 -13.22 -8.74 7.78
N GLU A 16 -13.01 -7.42 7.69
CA GLU A 16 -14.11 -6.43 7.67
C GLU A 16 -14.58 -6.22 6.22
N GLU A 17 -15.84 -6.59 5.93
CA GLU A 17 -16.58 -6.16 4.73
C GLU A 17 -16.65 -4.61 4.74
N GLU A 18 -16.02 -3.97 3.75
CA GLU A 18 -16.18 -2.53 3.48
C GLU A 18 -17.62 -2.23 3.04
N GLU A 19 -18.42 -1.62 3.92
CA GLU A 19 -19.60 -0.83 3.53
C GLU A 19 -19.24 0.65 3.65
N GLU A 20 -19.47 1.41 2.57
CA GLU A 20 -19.27 2.86 2.51
C GLU A 20 -20.10 3.59 3.59
N ASP A 21 -19.43 4.07 4.63
CA ASP A 21 -20.04 4.90 5.68
C ASP A 21 -20.20 6.36 5.21
N ALA A 22 -21.44 6.86 5.22
CA ALA A 22 -21.77 8.25 4.95
C ALA A 22 -21.17 9.22 6.00
N PRO A 23 -20.91 10.50 5.65
CA PRO A 23 -20.19 11.44 6.50
C PRO A 23 -20.90 11.72 7.83
N LEU A 24 -20.12 11.83 8.92
CA LEU A 24 -20.58 12.36 10.20
C LEU A 24 -20.94 13.85 10.07
N PRO A 25 -21.99 14.35 10.75
CA PRO A 25 -22.45 15.73 10.62
C PRO A 25 -21.41 16.72 11.13
N SER A 26 -21.07 17.69 10.28
CA SER A 26 -20.17 18.81 10.57
C SER A 26 -20.76 19.74 11.63
N ALA A 27 -19.91 20.21 12.55
CA ALA A 27 -20.27 21.15 13.61
C ALA A 27 -20.90 22.44 13.07
N ILE A 28 -22.04 22.80 13.65
CA ILE A 28 -22.80 24.02 13.40
C ILE A 28 -21.93 25.23 13.77
N SER A 29 -21.61 26.05 12.78
CA SER A 29 -20.98 27.36 12.97
C SER A 29 -22.00 28.33 13.59
N GLN A 30 -21.70 28.82 14.79
CA GLN A 30 -22.42 29.93 15.42
C GLN A 30 -22.12 31.23 14.67
N LYS A 31 -23.07 31.70 13.86
CA LYS A 31 -23.14 33.11 13.39
C LYS A 31 -24.56 33.46 12.97
N SER A 32 -25.34 33.99 13.92
CA SER A 32 -26.10 35.26 13.79
C SER A 32 -27.22 35.33 14.84
N LEU A 33 -26.94 36.06 15.92
CA LEU A 33 -27.96 36.84 16.61
C LEU A 33 -28.11 38.16 15.86
N LEU A 34 -29.32 38.55 15.48
CA LEU A 34 -30.00 39.82 15.84
C LEU A 34 -31.06 40.24 14.82
N GLN A 35 -32.19 40.67 15.40
CA GLN A 35 -33.32 41.43 14.84
C GLN A 35 -34.33 40.59 14.04
N SER A 36 -35.65 40.66 14.27
CA SER A 36 -36.45 41.73 14.87
C SER A 36 -37.73 41.18 15.53
N GLN A 37 -38.16 41.88 16.58
CA GLN A 37 -39.47 41.77 17.22
C GLN A 37 -40.57 42.41 16.36
N GLN A 38 -41.82 42.18 16.80
CA GLN A 38 -43.12 42.77 16.41
C GLN A 38 -43.94 41.88 15.47
N SER A 39 -45.24 41.65 15.62
CA SER A 39 -46.25 41.90 16.67
C SER A 39 -47.59 41.32 16.15
N LYS A 40 -48.55 41.10 17.07
CA LYS A 40 -50.02 40.96 16.86
C LYS A 40 -50.53 39.57 16.48
N THR A 41 -51.11 38.79 17.41
CA THR A 41 -52.49 38.81 17.97
C THR A 41 -53.62 38.60 16.96
N ASN A 42 -54.39 37.52 17.24
CA ASN A 42 -55.85 37.39 17.13
C ASN A 42 -56.39 37.31 15.69
N THR A 43 -57.34 36.45 15.34
CA THR A 43 -58.42 35.77 16.10
C THR A 43 -59.13 34.82 15.14
N ASN A 44 -59.81 33.82 15.72
CA ASN A 44 -61.09 33.25 15.26
C ASN A 44 -61.08 32.39 13.97
N GLU A 45 -61.92 31.39 13.80
CA GLU A 45 -62.91 30.74 14.64
C GLU A 45 -63.26 29.41 13.97
N THR A 46 -63.84 28.58 14.81
CA THR A 46 -64.08 27.15 14.72
C THR A 46 -65.30 26.81 13.86
N SER A 47 -65.36 25.52 13.55
CA SER A 47 -66.57 24.67 13.55
C SER A 47 -67.16 24.40 12.15
N SER A 48 -67.11 23.13 11.69
CA SER A 48 -68.08 22.04 12.00
C SER A 48 -69.31 22.18 11.09
N ASN A 49 -69.94 21.18 10.49
CA ASN A 49 -70.13 19.76 10.76
C ASN A 49 -70.59 19.11 9.43
N GLU A 50 -70.59 17.77 9.37
CA GLU A 50 -71.79 16.94 9.15
C GLU A 50 -71.51 15.62 8.41
N SER A 51 -72.33 14.64 8.75
CA SER A 51 -72.03 13.22 8.91
C SER A 51 -72.86 12.30 8.00
N ALA A 52 -72.17 11.26 7.48
CA ALA A 52 -72.61 9.84 7.36
C ALA A 52 -73.65 9.44 6.26
N PRO A 53 -73.95 8.13 5.99
CA PRO A 53 -73.40 6.86 6.53
C PRO A 53 -73.04 5.72 5.51
N GLN A 54 -72.49 4.64 6.07
CA GLN A 54 -71.89 3.41 5.52
C GLN A 54 -72.83 2.34 4.92
N LYS A 55 -72.29 1.43 4.07
CA LYS A 55 -72.46 -0.06 4.04
C LYS A 55 -71.22 -0.67 3.32
N LYS A 56 -70.60 -1.82 3.59
CA LYS A 56 -70.83 -3.00 4.45
C LYS A 56 -69.55 -3.89 4.44
N LYS A 57 -69.44 -4.72 5.49
CA LYS A 57 -68.84 -6.08 5.59
C LYS A 57 -67.38 -6.28 6.04
N VAL A 58 -67.35 -7.08 7.10
CA VAL A 58 -66.30 -7.60 7.97
C VAL A 58 -65.45 -8.67 7.28
N GLY A 59 -64.14 -8.57 7.44
CA GLY A 59 -63.25 -9.70 7.65
C GLY A 59 -62.44 -9.41 8.91
N LYS A 60 -62.39 -10.33 9.88
CA LYS A 60 -61.53 -10.21 11.08
C LYS A 60 -60.06 -10.29 10.63
N LYS A 61 -59.54 -9.16 10.16
CA LYS A 61 -58.10 -8.87 10.12
C LYS A 61 -57.65 -8.79 11.56
N GLY A 62 -56.51 -9.40 11.91
CA GLY A 62 -55.80 -9.05 13.14
C GLY A 62 -55.79 -7.53 13.25
N LYS A 63 -56.17 -6.98 14.42
CA LYS A 63 -56.33 -5.53 14.62
C LYS A 63 -55.15 -4.86 13.94
N LYS A 64 -55.43 -4.05 12.90
CA LYS A 64 -54.43 -3.11 12.40
C LYS A 64 -54.17 -2.17 13.57
N THR A 65 -53.19 -2.49 14.40
CA THR A 65 -52.79 -1.67 15.56
C THR A 65 -52.17 -0.35 15.12
N PHE A 66 -51.93 -0.21 13.82
CA PHE A 66 -51.03 0.75 13.23
C PHE A 66 -51.64 1.28 11.92
N SER A 67 -52.21 2.50 11.99
CA SER A 67 -52.64 3.31 10.85
C SER A 67 -51.61 4.39 10.54
N LEU A 68 -51.59 4.90 9.29
CA LEU A 68 -50.79 6.06 8.94
C LEU A 68 -51.36 7.30 9.68
N PRO A 69 -50.53 8.12 10.33
CA PRO A 69 -51.00 9.30 11.04
C PRO A 69 -51.48 10.37 10.06
N GLN A 70 -52.72 10.84 10.20
CA GLN A 70 -53.27 11.96 9.41
C GLN A 70 -53.47 13.24 10.23
N ASP A 71 -53.44 13.13 11.58
CA ASP A 71 -53.69 14.24 12.50
C ASP A 71 -52.68 14.22 13.66
N ARG A 72 -51.87 15.27 13.77
CA ARG A 72 -50.75 15.41 14.72
C ARG A 72 -51.22 15.64 16.16
N GLU A 73 -52.36 16.29 16.39
CA GLU A 73 -52.82 16.67 17.73
C GLU A 73 -53.36 15.47 18.52
N SER A 74 -53.71 14.39 17.82
CA SER A 74 -54.26 13.16 18.41
C SER A 74 -53.24 12.22 19.06
N PHE A 75 -51.94 12.46 18.87
CA PHE A 75 -50.87 11.56 19.37
C PHE A 75 -50.16 12.14 20.59
N VAL A 76 -50.21 11.39 21.70
CA VAL A 76 -49.47 11.69 22.93
C VAL A 76 -48.34 10.66 23.07
N THR A 77 -47.14 11.09 23.46
CA THR A 77 -46.04 10.17 23.81
C THR A 77 -46.52 9.23 24.92
N PHE A 78 -46.51 7.94 24.65
CA PHE A 78 -46.89 6.90 25.61
C PHE A 78 -45.75 5.90 25.68
N ILE A 79 -45.13 5.79 26.86
CA ILE A 79 -44.00 4.90 27.11
C ILE A 79 -44.43 3.93 28.19
N ASP A 80 -44.44 2.64 27.86
CA ASP A 80 -44.77 1.57 28.80
C ASP A 80 -43.66 1.41 29.85
N ASP A 81 -44.03 1.03 31.09
CA ASP A 81 -43.13 0.95 32.24
C ASP A 81 -41.96 -0.04 32.02
N ASN A 82 -42.16 -1.03 31.16
CA ASN A 82 -41.15 -2.04 30.82
C ASN A 82 -40.20 -1.62 29.67
N THR A 83 -40.29 -0.37 29.19
CA THR A 83 -39.37 0.21 28.20
C THR A 83 -38.14 0.81 28.87
N THR A 84 -36.94 0.48 28.38
CA THR A 84 -35.72 1.17 28.82
C THR A 84 -35.50 2.44 28.00
N LEU A 85 -35.38 3.58 28.68
CA LEU A 85 -35.07 4.88 28.08
C LEU A 85 -33.58 5.21 28.19
N ASP A 86 -33.08 6.07 27.31
CA ASP A 86 -31.76 6.71 27.45
C ASP A 86 -31.83 7.99 28.30
N ASP A 87 -30.67 8.62 28.54
CA ASP A 87 -30.54 9.85 29.35
C ASP A 87 -31.32 11.06 28.79
N GLU A 88 -31.73 11.02 27.52
CA GLU A 88 -32.50 12.08 26.86
C GLU A 88 -34.00 11.73 26.77
N GLY A 89 -34.41 10.58 27.31
CA GLY A 89 -35.80 10.12 27.37
C GLY A 89 -36.29 9.34 26.15
N TYR A 90 -35.39 8.92 25.25
CA TYR A 90 -35.74 8.14 24.07
C TYR A 90 -35.82 6.64 24.37
N PRO A 91 -36.78 5.88 23.79
CA PRO A 91 -36.83 4.42 23.90
C PRO A 91 -35.61 3.73 23.30
N LEU A 92 -34.72 3.23 24.16
CA LEU A 92 -33.54 2.46 23.78
C LEU A 92 -33.88 0.98 23.57
N LEU A 93 -34.74 0.43 24.43
CA LEU A 93 -35.25 -0.94 24.39
C LEU A 93 -36.78 -0.88 24.59
N PRO A 94 -37.54 -0.55 23.53
CA PRO A 94 -39.00 -0.49 23.61
C PRO A 94 -39.54 -1.88 23.91
N ASN A 95 -40.55 -1.94 24.78
CA ASN A 95 -41.25 -3.16 25.13
C ASN A 95 -42.73 -2.84 25.34
N GLU A 96 -43.59 -3.85 25.18
CA GLU A 96 -45.05 -3.68 25.29
C GLU A 96 -45.58 -2.64 24.29
N ASN A 97 -46.40 -1.68 24.72
CA ASN A 97 -46.93 -0.66 23.81
C ASN A 97 -46.16 0.65 23.99
N THR A 98 -45.21 0.95 23.10
CA THR A 98 -44.43 2.21 23.15
C THR A 98 -44.75 3.07 21.92
N MET A 99 -45.08 4.36 22.11
CA MET A 99 -45.21 5.36 21.05
C MET A 99 -44.33 6.59 21.32
N PHE A 100 -43.43 6.92 20.39
CA PHE A 100 -42.43 7.99 20.52
C PHE A 100 -42.27 8.80 19.22
N VAL A 101 -42.14 10.13 19.25
CA VAL A 101 -42.21 11.01 18.06
C VAL A 101 -40.85 11.68 17.71
N TRP A 102 -40.29 11.52 16.49
CA TRP A 102 -38.96 12.04 16.04
C TRP A 102 -38.83 12.31 14.50
N GLN A 103 -37.73 12.90 13.99
CA GLN A 103 -37.46 13.34 12.58
C GLN A 103 -36.66 12.26 11.75
N PRO A 104 -36.41 12.40 10.42
CA PRO A 104 -37.17 11.91 9.26
C PRO A 104 -36.44 10.87 8.34
N GLY A 105 -37.19 10.16 7.48
CA GLY A 105 -36.83 9.20 6.41
C GLY A 105 -37.40 7.73 6.42
N ARG A 106 -38.60 7.48 5.83
CA ARG A 106 -39.32 6.20 5.49
C ARG A 106 -40.14 5.49 6.58
N THR A 107 -41.28 4.90 6.18
CA THR A 107 -41.95 3.87 6.98
C THR A 107 -41.15 2.58 6.98
N ILE A 108 -40.52 2.24 8.10
CA ILE A 108 -39.72 1.02 8.24
C ILE A 108 -40.32 0.14 9.32
N ARG A 109 -40.49 -1.14 9.02
CA ARG A 109 -40.95 -2.14 9.99
C ARG A 109 -39.78 -3.04 10.37
N PHE A 110 -39.57 -3.17 11.67
CA PHE A 110 -38.62 -4.08 12.27
C PHE A 110 -39.38 -5.12 13.09
N THR A 111 -38.89 -6.35 13.06
CA THR A 111 -39.33 -7.42 13.97
C THR A 111 -38.12 -7.83 14.79
N CYS A 112 -38.32 -8.16 16.07
CA CYS A 112 -37.21 -8.61 16.89
C CYS A 112 -36.78 -10.01 16.45
N LEU A 113 -35.48 -10.17 16.21
CA LEU A 113 -34.90 -11.46 15.83
C LEU A 113 -34.66 -12.34 17.06
N GLY A 114 -34.77 -11.83 18.28
CA GLY A 114 -34.44 -12.53 19.52
C GLY A 114 -32.96 -12.39 19.91
N VAL A 115 -32.42 -13.41 20.57
CA VAL A 115 -31.08 -13.40 21.17
C VAL A 115 -30.38 -14.74 21.02
N LEU A 116 -29.06 -14.72 20.87
CA LEU A 116 -28.22 -15.92 20.94
C LEU A 116 -27.76 -16.11 22.39
N ILE A 117 -28.11 -17.23 23.00
CA ILE A 117 -27.73 -17.58 24.38
C ILE A 117 -26.87 -18.84 24.40
N CYS A 118 -26.04 -18.99 25.42
CA CYS A 118 -25.37 -20.26 25.64
C CYS A 118 -26.36 -21.27 26.23
N ASN A 119 -26.24 -22.55 25.87
CA ASN A 119 -27.00 -23.63 26.49
C ASN A 119 -26.58 -23.90 27.95
N ASP A 120 -25.38 -23.48 28.33
CA ASP A 120 -24.88 -23.54 29.71
C ASP A 120 -25.54 -22.42 30.54
N SER A 121 -26.30 -22.81 31.58
CA SER A 121 -27.05 -21.91 32.45
C SER A 121 -26.17 -20.93 33.23
N ASP A 122 -24.90 -21.28 33.47
CA ASP A 122 -23.95 -20.43 34.20
C ASP A 122 -23.24 -19.42 33.27
N CYS A 123 -23.32 -19.64 31.95
CA CYS A 123 -22.71 -18.77 30.97
C CYS A 123 -23.59 -17.54 30.68
N ARG A 124 -23.06 -16.34 30.99
CA ARG A 124 -23.77 -15.06 30.79
C ARG A 124 -23.64 -14.48 29.38
N TYR A 125 -23.17 -15.27 28.41
CA TYR A 125 -23.01 -14.83 27.03
C TYR A 125 -24.38 -14.56 26.40
N ARG A 126 -24.51 -13.40 25.71
CA ARG A 126 -25.72 -12.98 25.00
C ARG A 126 -25.33 -12.27 23.72
N GLY A 127 -25.44 -12.94 22.59
CA GLY A 127 -25.07 -12.44 21.27
C GLY A 127 -26.27 -11.93 20.46
N SER A 128 -26.01 -11.06 19.49
CA SER A 128 -27.02 -10.64 18.51
C SER A 128 -27.14 -11.66 17.38
N PRO A 129 -28.34 -12.09 16.99
CA PRO A 129 -28.53 -12.92 15.79
C PRO A 129 -28.13 -12.16 14.51
N PRO A 130 -27.69 -12.85 13.44
CA PRO A 130 -27.42 -12.22 12.15
C PRO A 130 -28.64 -11.48 11.58
N THR A 131 -28.45 -10.29 11.01
CA THR A 131 -29.56 -9.46 10.48
C THR A 131 -30.06 -9.95 9.11
N SER A 132 -29.22 -10.56 8.29
CA SER A 132 -29.64 -11.08 6.98
C SER A 132 -30.29 -12.47 7.10
N SER A 133 -31.34 -12.72 6.32
CA SER A 133 -32.05 -14.01 6.33
C SER A 133 -31.14 -15.16 5.94
N ASN A 134 -30.29 -14.98 4.94
CA ASN A 134 -29.41 -16.02 4.43
C ASN A 134 -28.34 -16.40 5.46
N LYS A 135 -27.66 -15.41 6.08
CA LYS A 135 -26.66 -15.66 7.13
C LYS A 135 -27.31 -16.30 8.37
N ARG A 136 -28.60 -16.03 8.67
CA ARG A 136 -29.32 -16.74 9.75
C ARG A 136 -29.58 -18.21 9.45
N VAL A 137 -30.01 -18.53 8.22
CA VAL A 137 -30.24 -19.92 7.82
C VAL A 137 -28.92 -20.69 7.84
N GLU A 138 -27.85 -20.10 7.34
CA GLU A 138 -26.50 -20.65 7.41
C GLU A 138 -26.04 -20.85 8.86
N TRP A 139 -26.23 -19.85 9.73
CA TRP A 139 -25.91 -19.94 11.15
C TRP A 139 -26.70 -21.05 11.85
N ALA A 140 -28.00 -21.20 11.54
CA ALA A 140 -28.84 -22.25 12.11
C ALA A 140 -28.48 -23.65 11.59
N SER A 141 -27.83 -23.75 10.43
CA SER A 141 -27.39 -25.01 9.84
C SER A 141 -26.13 -25.57 10.54
N ASN A 142 -25.36 -24.71 11.19
CA ASN A 142 -24.07 -25.06 11.80
C ASN A 142 -24.08 -24.73 13.30
N GLN A 143 -23.84 -25.73 14.13
CA GLN A 143 -23.72 -25.53 15.58
C GLN A 143 -22.51 -24.66 15.93
N GLN A 144 -22.76 -23.52 16.58
CA GLN A 144 -21.72 -22.57 16.96
C GLN A 144 -21.26 -22.79 18.40
N LYS A 145 -19.95 -22.79 18.62
CA LYS A 145 -19.36 -22.81 19.97
C LYS A 145 -19.55 -21.46 20.65
N CYS A 146 -19.69 -21.47 21.97
CA CYS A 146 -19.78 -20.24 22.75
C CYS A 146 -18.45 -19.46 22.68
N PRO A 147 -18.47 -18.15 22.34
CA PRO A 147 -17.26 -17.33 22.33
C PRO A 147 -16.71 -16.99 23.73
N ALA A 148 -17.42 -17.34 24.80
CA ALA A 148 -16.94 -17.08 26.16
C ALA A 148 -15.71 -17.93 26.46
N ALA A 149 -14.67 -17.30 27.01
CA ALA A 149 -13.42 -17.97 27.33
C ALA A 149 -13.66 -19.18 28.23
N ARG A 150 -13.15 -20.35 27.81
CA ARG A 150 -13.26 -21.63 28.53
C ARG A 150 -14.70 -22.15 28.71
N CYS A 151 -15.67 -21.66 27.93
CA CYS A 151 -17.02 -22.22 27.92
C CYS A 151 -17.10 -23.35 26.88
N PRO A 152 -17.42 -24.60 27.28
CA PRO A 152 -17.62 -25.71 26.33
C PRO A 152 -19.00 -25.67 25.67
N GLY A 153 -19.86 -24.75 26.11
CA GLY A 153 -21.25 -24.64 25.67
C GLY A 153 -21.38 -24.23 24.20
N ILE A 154 -22.58 -24.41 23.70
CA ILE A 154 -23.00 -24.11 22.33
C ILE A 154 -24.01 -22.97 22.36
N LEU A 155 -24.09 -22.22 21.26
CA LEU A 155 -25.06 -21.15 21.13
C LEU A 155 -26.40 -21.68 20.62
N GLU A 156 -27.47 -21.25 21.28
CA GLU A 156 -28.85 -21.48 20.90
C GLU A 156 -29.52 -20.15 20.55
N HIS A 157 -30.35 -20.18 19.50
CA HIS A 157 -31.11 -19.02 19.06
C HIS A 157 -32.49 -19.00 19.72
N LEU A 158 -32.66 -18.13 20.71
CA LEU A 158 -33.96 -17.85 21.33
C LEU A 158 -34.70 -16.81 20.48
N GLN A 159 -35.55 -17.29 19.59
CA GLN A 159 -36.32 -16.43 18.67
C GLN A 159 -37.41 -15.64 19.41
N CYS A 160 -37.48 -14.33 19.16
CA CYS A 160 -38.60 -13.51 19.59
C CYS A 160 -39.75 -13.64 18.58
N LYS A 161 -40.98 -13.86 19.08
CA LYS A 161 -42.20 -13.91 18.26
C LYS A 161 -43.12 -12.77 18.68
N ASP A 162 -44.01 -12.37 17.77
CA ASP A 162 -45.11 -11.45 18.04
C ASP A 162 -44.73 -10.04 18.52
N THR A 163 -43.54 -9.56 18.13
CA THR A 163 -43.09 -8.18 18.37
C THR A 163 -42.88 -7.43 17.06
N ILE A 164 -43.38 -6.20 16.99
CA ILE A 164 -43.28 -5.34 15.82
C ILE A 164 -42.91 -3.94 16.30
N CYS A 165 -41.85 -3.40 15.72
CA CYS A 165 -41.52 -1.99 15.81
C CYS A 165 -41.73 -1.34 14.44
N ARG A 166 -42.47 -0.24 14.41
CA ARG A 166 -42.80 0.50 13.20
C ARG A 166 -42.36 1.94 13.39
N LEU A 167 -41.55 2.43 12.47
CA LEU A 167 -41.32 3.86 12.31
C LEU A 167 -42.28 4.35 11.23
N ASP A 168 -43.18 5.27 11.55
CA ASP A 168 -44.04 5.99 10.60
C ASP A 168 -43.54 7.42 10.45
N GLU A 169 -43.77 8.05 9.32
CA GLU A 169 -43.34 9.43 9.11
C GLU A 169 -44.28 10.21 8.21
N HIS A 170 -44.41 11.51 8.46
CA HIS A 170 -45.28 12.44 7.76
C HIS A 170 -44.46 13.44 6.92
N LEU A 171 -44.41 13.21 5.61
CA LEU A 171 -43.59 13.97 4.64
C LEU A 171 -43.80 15.51 4.69
N PRO A 172 -45.04 16.04 4.80
CA PRO A 172 -45.26 17.49 4.75
C PRO A 172 -44.72 18.30 5.93
N SER A 173 -44.56 17.69 7.11
CA SER A 173 -44.23 18.42 8.35
C SER A 173 -43.03 17.84 9.11
N GLY A 174 -42.40 16.79 8.58
CA GLY A 174 -41.10 16.29 9.07
C GLY A 174 -41.13 15.58 10.43
N TRP A 175 -42.30 15.15 10.93
CA TRP A 175 -42.41 14.34 12.15
C TRP A 175 -42.65 12.88 11.80
N GLY A 176 -42.20 11.99 12.67
CA GLY A 176 -42.41 10.56 12.59
C GLY A 176 -42.68 9.96 13.96
N ILE A 177 -43.25 8.76 13.99
CA ILE A 177 -43.66 8.03 15.18
C ILE A 177 -43.00 6.66 15.16
N VAL A 178 -42.20 6.34 16.19
CA VAL A 178 -41.85 4.98 16.54
C VAL A 178 -43.00 4.39 17.34
N CYS A 179 -43.63 3.35 16.81
CA CYS A 179 -44.60 2.53 17.52
C CYS A 179 -44.06 1.12 17.72
N HIS A 180 -44.02 0.65 18.95
CA HIS A 180 -43.75 -0.73 19.30
C HIS A 180 -45.04 -1.42 19.77
N SER A 181 -45.21 -2.68 19.41
CA SER A 181 -46.26 -3.55 19.95
C SER A 181 -45.72 -4.97 20.09
N GLY A 182 -46.09 -5.61 21.20
CA GLY A 182 -45.69 -6.98 21.55
C GLY A 182 -44.81 -7.01 22.79
N PHE A 183 -44.46 -8.20 23.27
CA PHE A 183 -43.70 -8.37 24.51
C PHE A 183 -42.43 -9.21 24.31
N HIS A 184 -41.27 -8.67 24.69
CA HIS A 184 -39.98 -9.36 24.58
C HIS A 184 -39.75 -10.32 25.77
N GLN A 185 -40.04 -11.61 25.57
CA GLN A 185 -39.75 -12.67 26.55
C GLN A 185 -38.34 -13.27 26.38
N HIS A 186 -37.33 -12.41 26.30
CA HIS A 186 -35.94 -12.85 26.24
C HIS A 186 -35.02 -11.78 26.83
N PRO A 187 -33.82 -12.16 27.34
CA PRO A 187 -32.83 -11.17 27.71
C PRO A 187 -32.34 -10.40 26.48
N TRP A 188 -31.98 -9.14 26.68
CA TRP A 188 -31.40 -8.33 25.62
C TRP A 188 -29.97 -8.81 25.26
N PRO A 189 -29.62 -8.84 23.96
CA PRO A 189 -28.26 -9.16 23.52
C PRO A 189 -27.27 -8.09 23.99
N ARG A 190 -26.02 -8.50 24.31
CA ARG A 190 -24.95 -7.55 24.62
C ARG A 190 -24.44 -6.96 23.31
N ARG A 191 -24.59 -5.65 23.15
CA ARG A 191 -24.08 -4.95 21.96
C ARG A 191 -22.56 -4.92 21.97
N GLY A 192 -21.94 -5.52 20.96
CA GLY A 192 -20.49 -5.49 20.78
C GLY A 192 -19.98 -4.12 20.32
N LYS A 193 -20.74 -3.43 19.46
CA LYS A 193 -20.41 -2.10 18.95
C LYS A 193 -21.07 -1.03 19.84
N PRO A 194 -20.35 0.04 20.23
CA PRO A 194 -20.94 1.16 20.95
C PRO A 194 -21.90 1.94 20.05
N ASP A 195 -23.00 2.44 20.63
CA ASP A 195 -23.95 3.32 19.95
C ASP A 195 -23.41 4.76 19.81
N LYS A 196 -24.09 5.56 18.98
CA LYS A 196 -23.69 6.95 18.69
C LYS A 196 -23.69 7.83 19.95
N LEU A 197 -24.62 7.62 20.90
CA LEU A 197 -24.69 8.40 22.13
C LEU A 197 -23.52 8.06 23.05
N SER A 198 -23.24 6.77 23.22
CA SER A 198 -22.06 6.28 23.96
C SER A 198 -20.74 6.80 23.37
N LEU A 199 -20.62 6.84 22.04
CA LEU A 199 -19.48 7.45 21.36
C LEU A 199 -19.39 8.96 21.61
N GLY A 200 -20.52 9.67 21.62
CA GLY A 200 -20.58 11.09 21.99
C GLY A 200 -20.13 11.34 23.44
N LYS A 201 -20.61 10.53 24.40
CA LYS A 201 -20.20 10.60 25.81
C LYS A 201 -18.71 10.31 25.98
N LEU A 202 -18.17 9.31 25.28
CA LEU A 202 -16.73 9.01 25.29
C LEU A 202 -15.92 10.14 24.63
N GLY A 203 -16.40 10.68 23.51
CA GLY A 203 -15.78 11.80 22.80
C GLY A 203 -15.60 13.02 23.68
N LYS A 204 -16.64 13.43 24.41
CA LYS A 204 -16.56 14.52 25.40
C LYS A 204 -15.46 14.29 26.45
N LYS A 205 -15.34 13.06 26.99
CA LYS A 205 -14.29 12.72 27.99
C LYS A 205 -12.88 12.72 27.40
N VAL A 206 -12.73 12.17 26.20
CA VAL A 206 -11.44 12.01 25.50
C VAL A 206 -10.91 13.35 24.99
N VAL A 207 -11.76 14.19 24.41
CA VAL A 207 -11.38 15.53 23.95
C VAL A 207 -11.02 16.44 25.12
N LYS A 208 -11.71 16.32 26.27
CA LYS A 208 -11.37 17.08 27.48
C LYS A 208 -10.01 16.69 28.07
N ASN A 209 -9.56 15.45 27.88
CA ASN A 209 -8.30 14.95 28.44
C ASN A 209 -7.55 14.08 27.40
N PRO A 210 -6.98 14.69 26.35
CA PRO A 210 -6.43 13.94 25.22
C PRO A 210 -5.22 13.09 25.63
N GLU A 211 -4.47 13.46 26.66
CA GLU A 211 -3.31 12.70 27.16
C GLU A 211 -3.68 11.38 27.87
N VAL A 212 -4.95 11.15 28.18
CA VAL A 212 -5.36 9.94 28.90
C VAL A 212 -5.40 8.76 27.93
N GLY A 213 -4.47 7.83 28.11
CA GLY A 213 -4.37 6.62 27.29
C GLY A 213 -5.55 5.64 27.48
N PRO A 214 -5.73 4.69 26.54
CA PRO A 214 -6.87 3.75 26.55
C PRO A 214 -6.99 2.91 27.83
N LEU A 215 -5.86 2.49 28.41
CA LEU A 215 -5.85 1.70 29.64
C LEU A 215 -6.37 2.52 30.83
N ARG A 216 -5.96 3.79 30.93
CA ARG A 216 -6.44 4.70 31.97
C ARG A 216 -7.92 5.04 31.81
N LEU A 217 -8.43 5.11 30.57
CA LEU A 217 -9.86 5.26 30.31
C LEU A 217 -10.64 4.01 30.75
N LYS A 218 -10.10 2.82 30.49
CA LYS A 218 -10.71 1.54 30.89
C LYS A 218 -10.75 1.35 32.41
N VAL A 219 -9.65 1.60 33.10
CA VAL A 219 -9.53 1.43 34.57
C VAL A 219 -10.19 2.58 35.34
N GLY A 220 -10.24 3.78 34.76
CA GLY A 220 -10.70 4.98 35.42
C GLY A 220 -9.70 5.53 36.45
N ARG A 221 -10.04 6.66 37.07
CA ARG A 221 -9.31 7.25 38.21
C ARG A 221 -10.34 7.68 39.25
N ALA A 222 -10.13 7.33 40.52
CA ALA A 222 -10.91 7.89 41.61
C ALA A 222 -10.44 9.34 41.86
N PRO A 223 -11.28 10.37 41.68
CA PRO A 223 -10.98 11.70 42.19
C PRO A 223 -11.02 11.66 43.72
N ALA A 224 -10.08 12.33 44.40
CA ALA A 224 -10.10 12.42 45.85
C ALA A 224 -11.46 12.98 46.33
N GLY A 225 -12.16 12.24 47.20
CA GLY A 225 -13.45 12.64 47.76
C GLY A 225 -14.71 12.24 46.98
N LYS A 226 -14.61 11.51 45.86
CA LYS A 226 -15.79 10.91 45.18
C LYS A 226 -15.81 9.39 45.32
N GLN A 227 -16.98 8.80 45.56
CA GLN A 227 -17.15 7.36 45.80
C GLN A 227 -17.04 6.48 44.54
N GLU A 228 -17.26 7.04 43.34
CA GLU A 228 -17.33 6.24 42.10
C GLU A 228 -16.13 6.46 41.15
N ILE A 229 -15.55 5.35 40.70
CA ILE A 229 -14.52 5.33 39.66
C ILE A 229 -15.20 5.41 38.29
N GLY A 230 -15.15 6.58 37.65
CA GLY A 230 -15.66 6.74 36.29
C GLY A 230 -14.79 6.02 35.26
N THR A 231 -15.25 4.86 34.78
CA THR A 231 -14.58 4.08 33.72
C THR A 231 -15.19 4.33 32.35
N ALA A 232 -14.50 3.94 31.27
CA ALA A 232 -15.09 3.92 29.94
C ALA A 232 -16.12 2.79 29.80
N SER A 233 -15.91 1.67 30.51
CA SER A 233 -16.85 0.53 30.54
C SER A 233 -18.22 0.90 31.13
N SER A 234 -18.29 1.91 32.01
CA SER A 234 -19.58 2.41 32.53
C SER A 234 -20.36 3.25 31.51
N ILE A 235 -19.72 3.72 30.44
CA ILE A 235 -20.40 4.39 29.32
C ILE A 235 -21.02 3.35 28.41
N HIS A 236 -20.25 2.32 28.02
CA HIS A 236 -20.74 1.20 27.22
C HIS A 236 -19.88 -0.05 27.45
N PRO A 237 -20.48 -1.26 27.56
CA PRO A 237 -19.73 -2.50 27.80
C PRO A 237 -18.61 -2.77 26.78
N ALA A 238 -18.78 -2.32 25.53
CA ALA A 238 -17.77 -2.43 24.48
C ALA A 238 -16.42 -1.79 24.83
N PHE A 239 -16.41 -0.74 25.67
CA PHE A 239 -15.18 -0.06 26.09
C PHE A 239 -14.40 -0.80 27.19
N GLY A 240 -14.92 -1.95 27.65
CA GLY A 240 -14.16 -2.90 28.46
C GLY A 240 -13.02 -3.59 27.69
N ASN A 241 -13.06 -3.58 26.35
CA ASN A 241 -11.95 -4.07 25.52
C ASN A 241 -10.94 -2.92 25.28
N LEU A 242 -9.66 -3.17 25.62
CA LEU A 242 -8.60 -2.16 25.55
C LEU A 242 -8.33 -1.69 24.10
N HIS A 243 -8.25 -2.62 23.16
CA HIS A 243 -7.99 -2.34 21.75
C HIS A 243 -9.14 -1.55 21.13
N ARG A 244 -10.39 -1.96 21.41
CA ARG A 244 -11.59 -1.27 20.94
C ARG A 244 -11.67 0.16 21.49
N THR A 245 -11.37 0.35 22.78
CA THR A 245 -11.28 1.68 23.39
C THR A 245 -10.18 2.52 22.76
N GLY A 246 -9.03 1.92 22.44
CA GLY A 246 -7.94 2.59 21.72
C GLY A 246 -8.33 3.06 20.32
N TYR A 247 -9.01 2.20 19.56
CA TYR A 247 -9.51 2.50 18.22
C TYR A 247 -10.47 3.70 18.24
N TYR A 248 -11.54 3.63 19.03
CA TYR A 248 -12.54 4.71 19.07
C TYR A 248 -11.99 6.00 19.68
N ARG A 249 -11.09 5.92 20.69
CA ARG A 249 -10.39 7.10 21.22
C ARG A 249 -9.63 7.83 20.11
N ARG A 250 -8.86 7.10 19.28
CA ARG A 250 -8.12 7.69 18.16
C ARG A 250 -9.08 8.32 17.14
N LYS A 251 -10.10 7.57 16.70
CA LYS A 251 -11.11 8.06 15.75
C LYS A 251 -11.77 9.36 16.22
N LEU A 252 -12.12 9.45 17.50
CA LEU A 252 -12.74 10.63 18.11
C LEU A 252 -11.76 11.82 18.24
N LEU A 253 -10.49 11.59 18.59
CA LEU A 253 -9.48 12.66 18.66
C LEU A 253 -9.13 13.23 17.27
N VAL A 254 -9.10 12.36 16.25
CA VAL A 254 -8.90 12.78 14.84
C VAL A 254 -10.08 13.63 14.38
N ALA A 255 -11.32 13.15 14.60
CA ALA A 255 -12.53 13.89 14.24
C ALA A 255 -12.65 15.25 14.97
N ALA A 256 -12.08 15.36 16.17
CA ALA A 256 -12.01 16.60 16.94
C ALA A 256 -10.80 17.49 16.57
N GLY A 257 -9.94 17.07 15.63
CA GLY A 257 -8.74 17.82 15.21
C GLY A 257 -7.63 17.89 16.25
N VAL A 258 -7.67 17.06 17.31
CA VAL A 258 -6.71 17.09 18.42
C VAL A 258 -5.44 16.31 18.09
N ILE A 259 -5.55 15.25 17.29
CA ILE A 259 -4.41 14.49 16.78
C ILE A 259 -4.54 14.35 15.25
N PRO A 260 -3.42 14.30 14.51
CA PRO A 260 -3.47 14.07 13.07
C PRO A 260 -4.09 12.69 12.77
N GLU A 261 -4.77 12.60 11.63
CA GLU A 261 -5.24 11.32 11.10
C GLU A 261 -4.07 10.34 10.99
N LYS A 262 -4.33 9.04 11.25
CA LYS A 262 -3.29 8.01 11.25
C LYS A 262 -2.65 7.98 9.87
N LYS A 263 -1.51 8.63 9.72
CA LYS A 263 -0.68 8.53 8.53
C LYS A 263 -0.30 7.05 8.38
N ILE A 264 -0.56 6.53 7.19
CA ILE A 264 -0.09 5.22 6.73
C ILE A 264 1.39 5.10 7.11
N PRO A 265 1.88 3.92 7.57
CA PRO A 265 3.32 3.70 7.74
C PRO A 265 4.07 4.23 6.51
N GLY A 266 4.97 5.20 6.70
CA GLY A 266 5.71 5.85 5.60
C GLY A 266 5.19 7.18 5.07
N ALA A 267 4.29 7.88 5.77
CA ALA A 267 3.87 9.22 5.38
C ALA A 267 4.35 10.32 6.38
N GLY A 268 4.93 11.39 5.82
CA GLY A 268 5.48 12.55 6.56
C GLY A 268 6.81 12.26 7.26
N ASP A 269 7.08 12.94 8.38
CA ASP A 269 8.31 12.79 9.17
C ASP A 269 8.57 11.35 9.65
N SER A 270 7.54 10.50 9.68
CA SER A 270 7.69 9.08 9.99
C SER A 270 8.62 8.35 9.02
N PHE A 271 8.63 8.70 7.73
CA PHE A 271 9.57 8.11 6.78
C PHE A 271 11.02 8.51 7.12
N LEU A 272 11.26 9.79 7.40
CA LEU A 272 12.59 10.28 7.78
C LEU A 272 13.04 9.70 9.14
N LEU A 273 12.13 9.63 10.11
CA LEU A 273 12.41 9.03 11.42
C LEU A 273 12.59 7.51 11.33
N ASP A 274 11.85 6.82 10.47
CA ASP A 274 12.03 5.40 10.17
C ASP A 274 13.38 5.21 9.49
N MET A 275 13.74 6.04 8.52
CA MET A 275 15.07 6.02 7.89
C MET A 275 16.20 6.33 8.88
N ILE A 276 16.02 7.28 9.80
CA ILE A 276 16.99 7.61 10.85
C ILE A 276 17.06 6.49 11.88
N HIS A 277 15.94 5.90 12.26
CA HIS A 277 15.89 4.75 13.15
C HIS A 277 16.54 3.53 12.48
N TRP A 278 16.33 3.37 11.18
CA TRP A 278 17.03 2.42 10.33
C TRP A 278 18.51 2.74 10.18
N ALA A 279 18.94 3.99 10.25
CA ALA A 279 20.36 4.32 10.31
C ALA A 279 20.94 4.05 11.72
N LYS A 280 20.20 4.37 12.80
CA LYS A 280 20.68 4.37 14.19
C LYS A 280 20.63 3.01 14.89
N PHE A 281 19.51 2.27 14.80
CA PHE A 281 19.38 0.93 15.39
C PHE A 281 20.35 -0.08 14.76
N PHE A 282 20.93 0.28 13.62
CA PHE A 282 21.72 -0.56 12.74
C PHE A 282 23.20 -0.17 12.69
N PHE A 283 23.65 0.87 13.42
CA PHE A 283 25.08 1.13 13.64
C PHE A 283 25.76 0.01 14.47
N TYR A 284 24.97 -0.81 15.18
CA TYR A 284 25.44 -1.94 16.01
C TYR A 284 25.29 -3.31 15.34
N SER A 285 24.61 -3.41 14.19
CA SER A 285 24.45 -4.66 13.42
C SER A 285 25.14 -4.52 12.08
N ASN A 286 25.92 -5.50 11.64
CA ASN A 286 26.79 -5.46 10.45
C ASN A 286 26.06 -5.36 9.09
N PHE A 287 24.82 -4.88 9.06
CA PHE A 287 23.82 -5.35 8.10
C PHE A 287 22.90 -4.21 7.65
N ILE A 288 23.33 -3.31 6.76
CA ILE A 288 22.41 -2.46 5.95
C ILE A 288 23.04 -2.01 4.63
N LEU A 289 22.15 -1.87 3.62
CA LEU A 289 22.22 -0.99 2.45
C LEU A 289 22.54 0.47 2.85
N THR A 290 23.81 0.79 3.05
CA THR A 290 24.31 2.12 3.44
C THR A 290 23.88 3.15 2.41
N CYS A 291 23.25 4.24 2.86
CA CYS A 291 23.03 5.41 2.00
C CYS A 291 24.40 6.03 1.72
N VAL A 292 25.02 5.68 0.59
CA VAL A 292 26.39 6.10 0.26
C VAL A 292 26.40 7.54 -0.28
N SER A 293 25.30 7.96 -0.91
CA SER A 293 25.08 9.33 -1.37
C SER A 293 23.59 9.67 -1.38
N SER A 294 23.25 10.91 -1.00
CA SER A 294 21.92 11.49 -1.19
C SER A 294 22.04 12.97 -1.53
N PHE A 295 21.35 13.39 -2.59
CA PHE A 295 21.18 14.81 -2.95
C PHE A 295 19.68 15.07 -3.09
N CYS A 296 19.18 16.19 -2.53
CA CYS A 296 17.73 16.46 -2.41
C CYS A 296 17.35 17.88 -2.87
N PHE A 297 18.06 18.42 -3.87
CA PHE A 297 17.75 19.71 -4.50
C PHE A 297 17.55 19.56 -6.02
N ASP A 298 16.83 20.53 -6.62
CA ASP A 298 15.97 20.49 -7.81
C ASP A 298 16.38 19.66 -9.07
N MET A 299 17.62 19.21 -9.24
CA MET A 299 18.09 18.63 -10.51
C MET A 299 18.67 17.19 -10.44
N ASP A 300 19.13 16.72 -9.27
CA ASP A 300 19.72 15.37 -9.09
C ASP A 300 19.25 14.73 -7.79
N THR A 301 17.96 14.44 -7.67
CA THR A 301 17.45 13.80 -6.46
C THR A 301 17.60 12.29 -6.52
N HIS A 302 18.52 11.73 -5.73
CA HIS A 302 18.80 10.30 -5.70
C HIS A 302 19.17 9.79 -4.31
N MET A 303 19.07 8.47 -4.12
CA MET A 303 19.55 7.76 -2.93
C MET A 303 20.25 6.48 -3.34
N THR A 304 21.54 6.35 -3.04
CA THR A 304 22.33 5.16 -3.38
C THR A 304 22.53 4.28 -2.16
N PHE A 305 22.35 2.98 -2.33
CA PHE A 305 22.26 2.00 -1.28
C PHE A 305 23.19 0.81 -1.53
N GLN A 306 23.95 0.40 -0.49
CA GLN A 306 24.88 -0.74 -0.61
C GLN A 306 25.16 -1.47 0.73
N THR A 307 25.02 -2.80 0.81
CA THR A 307 25.39 -3.59 2.00
C THR A 307 26.88 -3.82 2.08
N LYS A 308 27.40 -4.13 3.28
CA LYS A 308 28.81 -4.51 3.46
C LYS A 308 29.19 -5.70 2.58
N TRP A 309 28.31 -6.69 2.46
CA TRP A 309 28.52 -7.84 1.57
C TRP A 309 28.58 -7.43 0.10
N MET A 310 27.65 -6.59 -0.39
CA MET A 310 27.72 -6.09 -1.77
C MET A 310 29.02 -5.32 -2.04
N ALA A 311 29.48 -4.52 -1.07
CA ALA A 311 30.76 -3.81 -1.17
C ALA A 311 31.97 -4.75 -1.13
N SER A 312 31.94 -5.82 -0.33
CA SER A 312 33.02 -6.80 -0.28
C SER A 312 33.10 -7.64 -1.55
N MET A 313 31.96 -7.97 -2.16
CA MET A 313 31.89 -8.69 -3.44
C MET A 313 32.62 -7.94 -4.56
N LEU A 314 32.55 -6.60 -4.57
CA LEU A 314 33.23 -5.76 -5.57
C LEU A 314 34.75 -5.97 -5.61
N LEU A 315 35.38 -6.28 -4.46
CA LEU A 315 36.82 -6.47 -4.32
C LEU A 315 37.22 -7.93 -4.12
N THR A 316 36.28 -8.86 -4.31
CA THR A 316 36.54 -10.30 -4.16
C THR A 316 37.40 -10.79 -5.32
N ARG A 317 38.30 -11.73 -5.01
CA ARG A 317 39.22 -12.37 -5.96
C ARG A 317 38.80 -13.81 -6.22
N ASP A 318 39.05 -14.28 -7.44
CA ASP A 318 38.81 -15.67 -7.82
C ASP A 318 39.90 -16.62 -7.28
N GLU A 319 39.77 -17.93 -7.57
CA GLU A 319 40.75 -18.97 -7.19
C GLU A 319 42.16 -18.72 -7.76
N ASN A 320 42.27 -17.91 -8.83
CA ASN A 320 43.53 -17.55 -9.48
C ASN A 320 44.04 -16.17 -9.05
N ASP A 321 43.52 -15.62 -7.94
CA ASP A 321 43.85 -14.30 -7.40
C ASP A 321 43.51 -13.14 -8.34
N ARG A 322 42.58 -13.32 -9.28
CA ARG A 322 42.17 -12.30 -10.24
C ARG A 322 40.95 -11.53 -9.75
N ILE A 323 40.96 -10.23 -10.00
CA ILE A 323 39.78 -9.38 -9.81
C ILE A 323 38.77 -9.65 -10.91
N TYR A 324 37.50 -9.48 -10.57
CA TYR A 324 36.40 -9.55 -11.52
C TYR A 324 36.63 -8.68 -12.78
N GLY A 325 36.77 -9.35 -13.92
CA GLY A 325 36.98 -8.73 -15.24
C GLY A 325 35.79 -8.84 -16.19
N GLY A 326 34.66 -9.41 -15.74
CA GLY A 326 33.48 -9.65 -16.58
C GLY A 326 32.75 -8.39 -17.02
N GLY A 327 33.06 -7.24 -16.41
CA GLY A 327 32.35 -5.98 -16.59
C GLY A 327 31.12 -5.89 -15.70
N LEU A 328 30.92 -4.73 -15.11
CA LEU A 328 29.75 -4.42 -14.31
C LEU A 328 28.59 -4.05 -15.23
N ILE A 329 27.38 -4.47 -14.89
CA ILE A 329 26.20 -4.28 -15.73
C ILE A 329 25.26 -3.28 -15.06
N LEU A 330 24.95 -2.20 -15.77
CA LEU A 330 23.98 -1.21 -15.34
C LEU A 330 22.61 -1.48 -15.99
N ASP A 331 21.53 -1.39 -15.20
CA ASP A 331 20.16 -1.55 -15.69
C ASP A 331 19.16 -0.68 -14.90
N VAL A 332 18.11 -0.21 -15.59
CA VAL A 332 17.06 0.66 -15.03
C VAL A 332 15.71 -0.05 -14.99
N THR A 333 15.17 -0.24 -13.79
CA THR A 333 13.83 -0.78 -13.57
C THR A 333 12.80 0.33 -13.35
N TYR A 334 11.91 0.48 -14.34
CA TYR A 334 10.97 1.59 -14.41
C TYR A 334 9.72 1.47 -13.55
N LYS A 335 9.27 0.25 -13.24
CA LYS A 335 7.99 0.01 -12.54
C LYS A 335 8.18 -0.60 -11.16
N PHE A 336 9.39 -0.58 -10.61
CA PHE A 336 9.61 -1.12 -9.27
C PHE A 336 9.00 -0.21 -8.21
N PHE A 337 9.29 1.09 -8.28
CA PHE A 337 8.75 2.10 -7.39
C PHE A 337 7.54 2.82 -8.00
N ALA A 338 6.63 3.30 -7.15
CA ALA A 338 5.50 4.13 -7.55
C ALA A 338 5.94 5.48 -8.09
N ASN A 339 6.99 6.06 -7.47
CA ASN A 339 7.59 7.33 -7.86
C ASN A 339 9.11 7.13 -7.95
N GLY A 340 9.71 7.50 -9.08
CA GLY A 340 11.13 7.33 -9.37
C GLY A 340 11.48 5.96 -9.96
N TYR A 341 12.77 5.75 -10.18
CA TYR A 341 13.34 4.61 -10.90
C TYR A 341 14.34 3.85 -10.03
N LEU A 342 14.45 2.53 -10.21
CA LEU A 342 15.50 1.73 -9.59
C LEU A 342 16.64 1.55 -10.60
N LEU A 343 17.81 2.09 -10.30
CA LEU A 343 19.05 1.84 -11.03
C LEU A 343 19.86 0.76 -10.30
N THR A 344 20.26 -0.28 -11.01
CA THR A 344 21.06 -1.38 -10.45
C THR A 344 22.38 -1.51 -11.21
N THR A 345 23.49 -1.55 -10.49
CA THR A 345 24.73 -2.14 -11.00
C THR A 345 24.86 -3.57 -10.46
N SER A 346 25.09 -4.53 -11.34
CA SER A 346 25.22 -5.95 -11.01
C SER A 346 26.56 -6.54 -11.48
N MET A 347 27.04 -7.57 -10.78
CA MET A 347 28.18 -8.39 -11.18
C MET A 347 27.79 -9.88 -11.18
N PHE A 348 28.49 -10.69 -11.97
CA PHE A 348 28.33 -12.15 -11.87
C PHE A 348 29.15 -12.68 -10.69
N ASN A 349 28.53 -13.55 -9.90
CA ASN A 349 29.19 -14.21 -8.77
C ASN A 349 29.34 -15.70 -9.09
N ASP A 350 30.60 -16.17 -9.16
CA ASP A 350 30.93 -17.53 -9.58
C ASP A 350 30.52 -18.59 -8.54
N VAL A 351 30.58 -18.25 -7.24
CA VAL A 351 30.14 -19.14 -6.14
C VAL A 351 28.65 -19.44 -6.26
N LEU A 352 27.84 -18.38 -6.39
CA LEU A 352 26.40 -18.48 -6.51
C LEU A 352 25.92 -18.86 -7.91
N ASN A 353 26.82 -18.86 -8.91
CA ASN A 353 26.54 -19.00 -10.33
C ASN A 353 25.37 -18.13 -10.81
N ARG A 354 25.26 -16.90 -10.27
CA ARG A 354 24.16 -15.98 -10.58
C ARG A 354 24.62 -14.53 -10.54
N TRP A 355 23.83 -13.66 -11.18
CA TRP A 355 24.02 -12.22 -11.11
C TRP A 355 23.53 -11.69 -9.78
N ILE A 356 24.35 -10.85 -9.15
CA ILE A 356 24.05 -10.21 -7.87
C ILE A 356 24.10 -8.69 -8.02
N PRO A 357 23.22 -7.96 -7.33
CA PRO A 357 23.35 -6.50 -7.26
C PRO A 357 24.59 -6.17 -6.41
N ILE A 358 25.33 -5.15 -6.81
CA ILE A 358 26.46 -4.60 -6.04
C ILE A 358 26.25 -3.15 -5.65
N GLN A 359 25.35 -2.44 -6.34
CA GLN A 359 24.94 -1.09 -5.99
C GLN A 359 23.52 -0.85 -6.49
N LEU A 360 22.67 -0.31 -5.63
CA LEU A 360 21.27 -0.01 -5.94
C LEU A 360 21.03 1.47 -5.71
N THR A 361 20.36 2.17 -6.63
CA THR A 361 20.05 3.59 -6.46
C THR A 361 18.61 3.86 -6.83
N TRP A 362 17.89 4.57 -5.96
CA TRP A 362 16.63 5.19 -6.30
C TRP A 362 16.88 6.54 -6.94
N LEU A 363 16.27 6.80 -8.09
CA LEU A 363 16.40 8.05 -8.85
C LEU A 363 15.05 8.75 -9.00
N ASN A 364 14.98 10.05 -8.73
CA ASN A 364 13.81 10.89 -9.02
C ASN A 364 13.78 11.39 -10.49
N GLY A 365 14.78 11.02 -11.28
CA GLY A 365 14.95 11.43 -12.68
C GLY A 365 15.94 10.53 -13.42
N MET A 366 16.15 10.80 -14.70
CA MET A 366 17.09 10.05 -15.56
C MET A 366 17.97 11.01 -16.37
N THR A 367 18.40 12.11 -15.75
CA THR A 367 19.35 13.04 -16.36
C THR A 367 20.77 12.47 -16.29
N GLU A 368 21.70 13.07 -17.03
CA GLU A 368 23.11 12.68 -16.97
C GLU A 368 23.72 12.84 -15.56
N ASP A 369 23.25 13.82 -14.77
CA ASP A 369 23.67 14.03 -13.39
C ASP A 369 23.26 12.87 -12.48
N HIS A 370 22.02 12.38 -12.61
CA HIS A 370 21.53 11.22 -11.85
C HIS A 370 22.41 9.98 -12.07
N TYR A 371 22.80 9.73 -13.33
CA TYR A 371 23.72 8.63 -13.64
C TYR A 371 25.15 8.92 -13.15
N ALA A 372 25.64 10.15 -13.29
CA ALA A 372 26.95 10.55 -12.80
C ALA A 372 27.10 10.32 -11.30
N SER A 373 26.06 10.64 -10.52
CA SER A 373 26.05 10.39 -9.08
C SER A 373 26.14 8.91 -8.73
N HIS A 374 25.40 8.04 -9.42
CA HIS A 374 25.52 6.58 -9.24
C HIS A 374 26.94 6.08 -9.55
N PHE A 375 27.49 6.48 -10.68
CA PHE A 375 28.83 6.05 -11.10
C PHE A 375 29.92 6.63 -10.19
N THR A 376 29.81 7.88 -9.77
CA THR A 376 30.76 8.53 -8.87
C THR A 376 30.87 7.75 -7.57
N THR A 377 29.73 7.38 -6.99
CA THR A 377 29.66 6.58 -5.76
C THR A 377 30.34 5.22 -5.91
N LEU A 378 30.16 4.56 -7.05
CA LEU A 378 30.79 3.27 -7.34
C LEU A 378 32.30 3.39 -7.58
N MET A 379 32.71 4.37 -8.41
CA MET A 379 34.11 4.58 -8.78
C MET A 379 34.95 5.09 -7.61
N ARG A 380 34.37 5.87 -6.69
CA ARG A 380 35.06 6.30 -5.46
C ARG A 380 35.47 5.10 -4.61
N GLN A 381 34.64 4.07 -4.50
CA GLN A 381 35.00 2.83 -3.78
C GLN A 381 36.20 2.13 -4.43
N MET A 382 36.25 2.09 -5.76
CA MET A 382 37.36 1.51 -6.51
C MET A 382 38.64 2.35 -6.36
N GLN A 383 38.52 3.68 -6.44
CA GLN A 383 39.62 4.60 -6.21
C GLN A 383 40.16 4.50 -4.77
N GLU A 384 39.29 4.43 -3.77
CA GLU A 384 39.69 4.25 -2.36
C GLU A 384 40.41 2.93 -2.16
N ALA A 385 39.95 1.85 -2.78
CA ALA A 385 40.63 0.55 -2.77
C ALA A 385 42.01 0.63 -3.44
N GLN A 386 42.14 1.38 -4.53
CA GLN A 386 43.42 1.61 -5.21
C GLN A 386 44.38 2.43 -4.36
N ILE A 387 43.93 3.54 -3.78
CA ILE A 387 44.74 4.41 -2.90
C ILE A 387 45.19 3.62 -1.66
N SER A 388 44.30 2.78 -1.12
CA SER A 388 44.60 1.90 0.02
C SER A 388 45.44 0.67 -0.35
N SER A 389 45.96 0.59 -1.59
CA SER A 389 46.78 -0.52 -2.10
C SER A 389 46.13 -1.90 -2.01
N ARG A 390 44.79 -1.98 -1.98
CA ARG A 390 44.05 -3.26 -2.04
C ARG A 390 43.97 -3.81 -3.46
N ILE A 391 43.99 -2.91 -4.44
CA ILE A 391 44.01 -3.21 -5.87
C ILE A 391 45.06 -2.33 -6.56
N SER A 392 45.66 -2.85 -7.63
CA SER A 392 46.60 -2.11 -8.48
C SER A 392 45.87 -1.19 -9.46
N SER A 393 46.63 -0.28 -10.11
CA SER A 393 46.08 0.61 -11.15
C SER A 393 45.50 -0.18 -12.34
N ALA A 394 46.18 -1.25 -12.76
CA ALA A 394 45.72 -2.10 -13.86
C ALA A 394 44.44 -2.87 -13.49
N GLU A 395 44.34 -3.34 -12.25
CA GLU A 395 43.13 -4.00 -11.76
C GLU A 395 41.95 -3.02 -11.63
N CYS A 396 42.20 -1.80 -11.16
CA CYS A 396 41.21 -0.73 -11.11
C CYS A 396 40.68 -0.42 -12.53
N ASP A 397 41.58 -0.33 -13.52
CA ASP A 397 41.23 -0.12 -14.93
C ASP A 397 40.32 -1.21 -15.51
N VAL A 398 40.47 -2.44 -15.03
CA VAL A 398 39.63 -3.58 -15.39
C VAL A 398 38.28 -3.52 -14.69
N LEU A 399 38.25 -3.24 -13.39
CA LEU A 399 37.05 -3.27 -12.55
C LEU A 399 36.08 -2.12 -12.86
N VAL A 400 36.57 -0.95 -13.25
CA VAL A 400 35.75 0.23 -13.60
C VAL A 400 34.95 0.03 -14.90
N ARG A 401 35.24 -1.01 -15.67
CA ARG A 401 34.58 -1.25 -16.96
C ARG A 401 33.11 -1.56 -16.78
N GLN A 402 32.27 -0.82 -17.49
CA GLN A 402 30.82 -0.90 -17.42
C GLN A 402 30.21 -1.31 -18.76
N VAL A 403 29.21 -2.16 -18.68
CA VAL A 403 28.28 -2.47 -19.76
C VAL A 403 26.98 -1.72 -19.45
N VAL A 404 26.66 -0.75 -20.30
CA VAL A 404 25.50 0.12 -20.15
C VAL A 404 24.55 -0.02 -21.33
N ASP A 405 23.34 0.49 -21.15
CA ASP A 405 22.38 0.61 -22.23
C ASP A 405 22.73 1.82 -23.10
N PHE A 406 22.14 1.89 -24.29
CA PHE A 406 22.44 2.93 -25.28
C PHE A 406 21.84 4.31 -24.93
N SER A 407 21.58 4.58 -23.65
CA SER A 407 21.11 5.89 -23.19
C SER A 407 22.25 6.90 -23.24
N MET A 408 22.03 8.01 -23.95
CA MET A 408 22.96 9.14 -23.96
C MET A 408 23.24 9.67 -22.56
N ALA A 409 22.22 9.71 -21.69
CA ALA A 409 22.36 10.18 -20.33
C ALA A 409 23.24 9.25 -19.47
N GLN A 410 23.12 7.93 -19.63
CA GLN A 410 24.00 6.97 -18.94
C GLN A 410 25.46 7.14 -19.39
N LYS A 411 25.67 7.29 -20.70
CA LYS A 411 26.99 7.50 -21.28
C LYS A 411 27.62 8.80 -20.80
N SER A 412 26.90 9.92 -20.90
CA SER A 412 27.36 11.21 -20.39
C SER A 412 27.66 11.13 -18.90
N GLY A 413 26.75 10.55 -18.11
CA GLY A 413 26.91 10.38 -16.68
C GLY A 413 28.16 9.57 -16.30
N PHE A 414 28.41 8.45 -16.99
CA PHE A 414 29.62 7.65 -16.78
C PHE A 414 30.89 8.46 -17.03
N ILE A 415 30.93 9.18 -18.15
CA ILE A 415 32.10 9.98 -18.54
C ILE A 415 32.34 11.09 -17.52
N MET A 416 31.29 11.80 -17.10
CA MET A 416 31.39 12.85 -16.08
C MET A 416 31.94 12.30 -14.77
N ALA A 417 31.39 11.17 -14.30
CA ALA A 417 31.86 10.51 -13.09
C ALA A 417 33.33 10.04 -13.18
N TYR A 418 33.70 9.40 -14.29
CA TYR A 418 35.05 8.89 -14.50
C TYR A 418 36.09 10.02 -14.49
N MET A 419 35.82 11.09 -15.25
CA MET A 419 36.70 12.24 -15.33
C MET A 419 36.82 12.94 -13.97
N ASP A 420 35.72 13.08 -13.22
CA ASP A 420 35.78 13.69 -11.89
C ASP A 420 36.53 12.82 -10.88
N VAL A 421 36.23 11.52 -10.79
CA VAL A 421 36.84 10.64 -9.79
C VAL A 421 38.32 10.43 -10.08
N PHE A 422 38.68 10.02 -11.30
CA PHE A 422 40.06 9.67 -11.66
C PHE A 422 40.91 10.87 -12.12
N LYS A 423 40.32 12.07 -12.18
CA LYS A 423 40.98 13.30 -12.67
C LYS A 423 41.57 13.13 -14.08
N GLU A 424 40.87 12.36 -14.92
CA GLU A 424 41.22 12.14 -16.31
C GLU A 424 40.71 13.28 -17.19
N ALA A 425 41.61 13.91 -17.96
CA ALA A 425 41.26 15.01 -18.86
C ALA A 425 40.75 14.49 -20.22
N ASN A 426 41.15 13.28 -20.61
CA ASN A 426 40.84 12.72 -21.91
C ASN A 426 39.52 11.94 -21.88
N ARG A 427 38.49 12.49 -22.53
CA ARG A 427 37.17 11.88 -22.68
C ARG A 427 37.23 10.48 -23.33
N GLN A 428 38.18 10.25 -24.23
CA GLN A 428 38.32 9.01 -24.98
C GLN A 428 38.78 7.87 -24.08
N VAL A 429 39.57 8.17 -23.04
CA VAL A 429 39.97 7.17 -22.03
C VAL A 429 38.73 6.68 -21.27
N ALA A 430 37.86 7.59 -20.82
CA ALA A 430 36.60 7.20 -20.17
C ALA A 430 35.70 6.39 -21.12
N LEU A 431 35.60 6.80 -22.39
CA LEU A 431 34.83 6.07 -23.40
C LEU A 431 35.35 4.64 -23.63
N SER A 432 36.66 4.44 -23.54
CA SER A 432 37.29 3.12 -23.72
C SER A 432 36.85 2.09 -22.67
N LYS A 433 36.39 2.56 -21.50
CA LYS A 433 35.92 1.71 -20.39
C LYS A 433 34.43 1.35 -20.49
N LEU A 434 33.74 1.88 -21.48
CA LEU A 434 32.31 1.72 -21.66
C LEU A 434 32.01 0.80 -22.84
N LYS A 435 31.15 -0.20 -22.62
CA LYS A 435 30.62 -1.06 -23.69
C LYS A 435 29.10 -1.00 -23.75
N GLY A 436 28.55 -1.17 -24.96
CA GLY A 436 27.11 -1.20 -25.19
C GLY A 436 26.56 -2.61 -25.08
N CYS A 437 25.38 -2.75 -24.47
CA CYS A 437 24.74 -4.07 -24.35
C CYS A 437 24.27 -4.64 -25.70
N HIS A 438 24.77 -5.82 -26.09
CA HIS A 438 24.38 -6.51 -27.33
C HIS A 438 22.90 -6.92 -27.37
N GLU A 439 22.24 -7.17 -26.23
CA GLU A 439 20.82 -7.54 -26.25
C GLU A 439 19.91 -6.36 -26.49
N HIS A 440 20.24 -5.16 -26.04
CA HIS A 440 19.41 -4.01 -26.40
C HIS A 440 19.32 -3.85 -27.92
N PHE A 441 20.40 -4.17 -28.63
CA PHE A 441 20.36 -4.31 -30.08
C PHE A 441 19.49 -5.49 -30.54
N ARG A 442 19.67 -6.70 -29.99
CA ARG A 442 18.89 -7.90 -30.38
C ARG A 442 17.39 -7.79 -30.08
N ALA A 443 17.01 -7.21 -28.95
CA ALA A 443 15.65 -6.92 -28.54
C ALA A 443 15.00 -5.89 -29.47
N GLN A 444 15.73 -4.83 -29.85
CA GLN A 444 15.24 -3.88 -30.86
C GLN A 444 15.09 -4.51 -32.24
N VAL A 445 16.02 -5.38 -32.66
CA VAL A 445 15.87 -6.17 -33.90
C VAL A 445 14.61 -7.03 -33.83
N THR A 446 14.35 -7.67 -32.68
CA THR A 446 13.16 -8.51 -32.46
C THR A 446 11.86 -7.69 -32.49
N ARG A 447 11.88 -6.47 -31.96
CA ARG A 447 10.73 -5.55 -32.03
C ARG A 447 10.47 -5.06 -33.45
N ILE A 448 11.52 -4.71 -34.19
CA ILE A 448 11.39 -4.18 -35.55
C ILE A 448 11.03 -5.23 -36.58
N LYS A 449 11.57 -6.45 -36.48
CA LYS A 449 11.18 -7.52 -37.41
C LYS A 449 9.68 -7.80 -37.33
N ARG A 450 9.08 -7.75 -36.12
CA ARG A 450 7.64 -7.94 -35.91
C ARG A 450 6.79 -6.76 -36.41
N ASN A 451 7.40 -5.63 -36.74
CA ASN A 451 6.69 -4.48 -37.27
C ASN A 451 6.53 -4.60 -38.80
N ARG A 452 5.39 -5.18 -39.20
CA ARG A 452 5.03 -5.45 -40.60
C ARG A 452 4.96 -4.23 -41.52
N VAL A 453 4.89 -3.02 -40.94
CA VAL A 453 4.92 -1.76 -41.72
C VAL A 453 6.34 -1.48 -42.22
N ILE A 454 7.35 -1.86 -41.42
CA ILE A 454 8.76 -1.57 -41.65
C ILE A 454 9.45 -2.74 -42.36
N ILE A 455 9.24 -3.96 -41.86
CA ILE A 455 9.82 -5.21 -42.39
C ILE A 455 8.69 -6.11 -42.89
N PRO A 456 8.68 -6.54 -44.17
CA PRO A 456 7.71 -7.50 -44.68
C PRO A 456 7.74 -8.82 -43.90
N ALA A 457 6.58 -9.49 -43.78
CA ALA A 457 6.44 -10.72 -42.97
C ALA A 457 7.36 -11.86 -43.45
N ASP A 458 7.59 -11.95 -44.77
CA ASP A 458 8.43 -13.00 -45.36
C ASP A 458 9.93 -12.75 -45.15
N ASP A 459 10.31 -11.53 -44.79
CA ASP A 459 11.71 -11.10 -44.64
C ASP A 459 12.19 -11.08 -43.19
N GLU A 460 11.35 -11.41 -42.21
CA GLU A 460 11.68 -11.32 -40.78
C GLU A 460 12.98 -12.06 -40.41
N ALA A 461 13.13 -13.30 -40.91
CA ALA A 461 14.30 -14.12 -40.66
C ALA A 461 15.56 -13.59 -41.37
N THR A 462 15.39 -13.10 -42.60
CA THR A 462 16.47 -12.54 -43.42
C THR A 462 16.99 -11.24 -42.82
N PHE A 463 16.10 -10.34 -42.40
CA PHE A 463 16.43 -9.11 -41.69
C PHE A 463 17.16 -9.39 -40.38
N GLN A 464 16.65 -10.32 -39.56
CA GLN A 464 17.29 -10.68 -38.28
C GLN A 464 18.72 -11.22 -38.50
N LYS A 465 18.90 -12.12 -39.48
CA LYS A 465 20.22 -12.67 -39.81
C LYS A 465 21.18 -11.57 -40.28
N ALA A 466 20.72 -10.65 -41.13
CA ALA A 466 21.51 -9.53 -41.61
C ALA A 466 21.89 -8.57 -40.48
N ALA A 467 20.95 -8.23 -39.59
CA ALA A 467 21.18 -7.34 -38.45
C ALA A 467 22.13 -7.96 -37.42
N PHE A 468 21.95 -9.24 -37.06
CA PHE A 468 22.85 -9.94 -36.13
C PHE A 468 24.25 -10.13 -36.73
N GLY A 469 24.35 -10.24 -38.06
CA GLY A 469 25.63 -10.27 -38.78
C GLY A 469 26.48 -9.01 -38.62
N LEU A 470 25.90 -7.88 -38.18
CA LEU A 470 26.65 -6.66 -37.86
C LEU A 470 27.48 -6.79 -36.58
N LEU A 471 27.09 -7.67 -35.65
CA LEU A 471 27.80 -7.90 -34.39
C LEU A 471 29.06 -8.78 -34.56
N LYS A 472 29.17 -9.50 -35.68
CA LYS A 472 30.28 -10.41 -35.96
C LYS A 472 31.44 -9.66 -36.60
N LEU A 473 32.67 -10.10 -36.30
CA LEU A 473 33.87 -9.65 -36.98
C LEU A 473 33.76 -9.85 -38.51
N ASP A 474 34.48 -9.03 -39.27
CA ASP A 474 34.54 -9.20 -40.71
C ASP A 474 35.43 -10.41 -41.04
N GLU A 475 34.89 -11.35 -41.82
CA GLU A 475 35.63 -12.53 -42.26
C GLU A 475 36.55 -12.15 -43.43
N PRO A 476 37.76 -12.73 -43.53
CA PRO A 476 38.64 -12.53 -44.69
C PRO A 476 37.91 -12.87 -46.00
N GLY A 477 37.77 -11.91 -46.92
CA GLY A 477 37.04 -12.08 -48.18
C GLY A 477 35.51 -11.84 -48.10
N GLY A 478 34.98 -11.54 -46.91
CA GLY A 478 33.57 -11.21 -46.69
C GLY A 478 33.19 -9.74 -46.96
N LEU A 479 31.90 -9.42 -46.77
CA LEU A 479 31.42 -8.03 -46.83
C LEU A 479 31.92 -7.26 -45.61
N SER A 480 32.53 -6.10 -45.82
CA SER A 480 32.91 -5.21 -44.71
C SER A 480 31.68 -4.65 -43.99
N PHE A 481 31.84 -4.22 -42.73
CA PHE A 481 30.78 -3.59 -41.94
C PHE A 481 29.98 -2.53 -42.72
N ASN A 482 30.67 -1.58 -43.36
CA ASN A 482 30.04 -0.50 -44.12
C ASN A 482 29.24 -1.04 -45.32
N LYS A 483 29.71 -2.11 -45.98
CA LYS A 483 28.98 -2.78 -47.05
C LYS A 483 27.76 -3.54 -46.52
N LYS A 484 27.87 -4.23 -45.37
CA LYS A 484 26.75 -4.90 -44.69
C LYS A 484 25.63 -3.90 -44.36
N ILE A 485 25.97 -2.74 -43.78
CA ILE A 485 24.99 -1.68 -43.50
C ILE A 485 24.39 -1.07 -44.76
N SER A 486 25.20 -0.84 -45.79
CA SER A 486 24.71 -0.26 -47.06
C SER A 486 23.71 -1.20 -47.74
N LYS A 487 23.98 -2.50 -47.69
CA LYS A 487 23.04 -3.55 -48.13
C LYS A 487 21.74 -3.51 -47.32
N LEU A 488 21.84 -3.44 -45.99
CA LEU A 488 20.68 -3.40 -45.08
C LEU A 488 19.80 -2.15 -45.30
N ARG A 489 20.41 -0.98 -45.58
CA ARG A 489 19.70 0.25 -45.96
C ARG A 489 18.98 0.14 -47.30
N LYS A 490 19.59 -0.56 -48.28
CA LYS A 490 19.04 -0.73 -49.62
C LYS A 490 17.85 -1.70 -49.61
N GLU A 491 17.97 -2.81 -48.88
CA GLU A 491 16.94 -3.85 -48.76
C GLU A 491 15.76 -3.39 -47.89
N TYR A 492 16.02 -2.60 -46.83
CA TYR A 492 15.00 -2.16 -45.89
C TYR A 492 14.95 -0.62 -45.75
N PRO A 493 14.52 0.12 -46.80
CA PRO A 493 14.54 1.58 -46.79
C PRO A 493 13.62 2.19 -45.72
N LYS A 494 12.53 1.50 -45.35
CA LYS A 494 11.65 1.92 -44.26
C LYS A 494 12.29 1.84 -42.87
N ALA A 495 13.35 1.03 -42.72
CA ALA A 495 14.14 0.95 -41.48
C ALA A 495 15.26 2.01 -41.42
N LYS A 496 15.40 2.90 -42.42
CA LYS A 496 16.51 3.87 -42.53
C LYS A 496 16.73 4.71 -41.27
N ARG A 497 15.68 5.15 -40.58
CA ARG A 497 15.80 5.90 -39.32
C ARG A 497 16.40 5.05 -38.20
N TRP A 498 15.96 3.80 -38.07
CA TRP A 498 16.49 2.86 -37.08
C TRP A 498 17.95 2.51 -37.38
N ILE A 499 18.28 2.18 -38.64
CA ILE A 499 19.67 1.90 -39.04
C ILE A 499 20.54 3.16 -38.83
N GLY A 500 20.01 4.34 -39.15
CA GLY A 500 20.69 5.62 -38.93
C GLY A 500 21.01 5.89 -37.46
N TRP A 501 20.13 5.50 -36.54
CA TRP A 501 20.37 5.60 -35.10
C TRP A 501 21.56 4.73 -34.67
N TRP A 502 21.63 3.47 -35.11
CA TRP A 502 22.76 2.57 -34.81
C TRP A 502 24.09 2.95 -35.49
N GLN A 503 24.04 3.81 -36.50
CA GLN A 503 25.22 4.38 -37.17
C GLN A 503 25.70 5.69 -36.58
N ALA A 504 25.04 6.21 -35.54
CA ALA A 504 25.62 7.32 -34.81
C ALA A 504 27.01 6.87 -34.30
N ALA A 505 28.06 7.63 -34.63
CA ALA A 505 29.46 7.20 -34.47
C ALA A 505 29.77 6.65 -33.06
N TYR A 506 29.12 7.23 -32.04
CA TYR A 506 29.28 6.87 -30.64
C TYR A 506 28.52 5.62 -30.18
N ILE A 507 27.49 5.16 -30.91
CA ILE A 507 26.76 3.89 -30.70
C ILE A 507 27.45 2.78 -31.49
N GLN A 508 27.89 3.13 -32.70
CA GLN A 508 28.61 2.25 -33.60
C GLN A 508 29.93 1.76 -32.97
N SER A 509 30.60 2.63 -32.19
CA SER A 509 31.84 2.33 -31.47
C SER A 509 31.71 1.34 -30.32
N MET A 510 30.54 1.31 -29.67
CA MET A 510 30.30 0.51 -28.48
C MET A 510 29.83 -0.92 -28.79
N LEU A 511 29.36 -1.18 -30.01
CA LEU A 511 28.61 -2.39 -30.36
C LEU A 511 29.22 -3.20 -31.52
N PHE A 512 29.71 -2.54 -32.56
CA PHE A 512 30.09 -3.21 -33.81
C PHE A 512 31.61 -3.31 -33.96
N ARG A 513 32.16 -4.46 -33.55
CA ARG A 513 33.60 -4.76 -33.57
C ARG A 513 34.23 -4.69 -34.96
N SER A 514 33.45 -4.84 -36.03
CA SER A 514 33.97 -4.93 -37.40
C SER A 514 34.02 -3.62 -38.18
N ARG A 515 33.61 -2.49 -37.58
CA ARG A 515 33.71 -1.20 -38.27
C ARG A 515 35.19 -0.77 -38.41
N PRO A 516 35.53 0.02 -39.44
CA PRO A 516 36.86 0.65 -39.52
C PRO A 516 37.11 1.49 -38.28
N LYS A 517 38.26 1.27 -37.63
CA LYS A 517 38.73 2.12 -36.54
C LYS A 517 38.94 3.54 -37.07
N GLN A 518 38.28 4.49 -36.44
CA GLN A 518 38.47 5.93 -36.56
C GLN A 518 39.59 6.34 -35.60
N VAL A 519 40.13 7.55 -35.77
CA VAL A 519 41.22 8.09 -34.93
C VAL A 519 40.82 8.16 -33.45
N ASP A 520 39.51 8.19 -33.14
CA ASP A 520 38.96 8.23 -31.78
C ASP A 520 38.79 6.84 -31.12
N ASP A 521 39.23 5.75 -31.76
CA ASP A 521 38.93 4.36 -31.35
C ASP A 521 40.07 3.62 -30.66
N ASP A 522 41.19 4.30 -30.45
CA ASP A 522 42.36 3.76 -29.79
C ASP A 522 42.03 3.58 -28.29
N GLY A 523 41.78 2.33 -27.86
CA GLY A 523 41.55 1.98 -26.45
C GLY A 523 40.44 0.97 -26.15
N LEU A 524 39.61 0.59 -27.14
CA LEU A 524 38.54 -0.40 -26.93
C LEU A 524 39.11 -1.80 -26.63
N CYS A 525 38.94 -2.29 -25.39
CA CYS A 525 39.41 -3.61 -24.96
C CYS A 525 38.52 -4.73 -25.50
N ASP A 526 39.10 -5.78 -26.09
CA ASP A 526 38.38 -6.88 -26.74
C ASP A 526 37.83 -7.96 -25.76
N ASP A 527 38.24 -7.92 -24.48
CA ASP A 527 38.14 -9.06 -23.55
C ASP A 527 36.88 -9.14 -22.66
N LEU A 528 35.86 -8.29 -22.87
CA LEU A 528 34.62 -8.40 -22.07
C LEU A 528 33.54 -9.26 -22.73
N SER A 529 32.89 -10.07 -21.89
CA SER A 529 31.75 -10.90 -22.27
C SER A 529 30.58 -10.05 -22.76
N ALA A 530 29.89 -10.51 -23.81
CA ALA A 530 28.81 -9.79 -24.48
C ALA A 530 27.43 -10.45 -24.24
N THR A 531 27.32 -11.25 -23.18
CA THR A 531 26.17 -12.12 -22.89
C THR A 531 25.41 -11.67 -21.65
N THR A 532 24.13 -12.03 -21.64
CA THR A 532 23.04 -11.11 -21.25
C THR A 532 21.90 -11.77 -20.51
N ASN A 533 22.15 -12.96 -19.96
CA ASN A 533 21.26 -13.54 -18.96
C ASN A 533 21.16 -12.65 -17.70
N ALA A 534 22.04 -11.67 -17.54
CA ALA A 534 22.13 -10.76 -16.40
C ALA A 534 20.95 -9.80 -16.23
N GLN A 535 20.73 -8.95 -17.25
CA GLN A 535 19.81 -7.82 -17.17
C GLN A 535 18.36 -8.32 -17.09
N GLU A 536 17.98 -9.27 -17.95
CA GLU A 536 16.64 -9.85 -17.94
C GLU A 536 16.37 -10.68 -16.67
N SER A 537 17.38 -11.39 -16.14
CA SER A 537 17.23 -12.14 -14.89
C SER A 537 16.99 -11.22 -13.69
N MET A 538 17.80 -10.17 -13.54
CA MET A 538 17.65 -9.22 -12.42
C MET A 538 16.31 -8.48 -12.49
N HIS A 539 15.92 -8.00 -13.67
CA HIS A 539 14.61 -7.40 -13.87
C HIS A 539 13.47 -8.32 -13.44
N ARG A 540 13.53 -9.59 -13.81
CA ARG A 540 12.52 -10.58 -13.42
C ARG A 540 12.50 -10.81 -11.92
N VAL A 541 13.66 -10.89 -11.26
CA VAL A 541 13.77 -11.05 -9.80
C VAL A 541 13.08 -9.90 -9.07
N TYR A 542 13.27 -8.66 -9.51
CA TYR A 542 12.62 -7.51 -8.89
C TYR A 542 11.09 -7.54 -8.98
N TYR A 543 10.54 -8.01 -10.10
CA TYR A 543 9.08 -8.18 -10.24
C TYR A 543 8.54 -9.45 -9.56
N MET A 544 9.39 -10.37 -9.11
CA MET A 544 8.97 -11.51 -8.29
C MET A 544 8.83 -11.14 -6.81
N ILE A 545 9.73 -10.28 -6.29
CA ILE A 545 9.70 -9.84 -4.89
C ILE A 545 8.71 -8.69 -4.63
N SER A 546 8.28 -7.99 -5.69
CA SER A 546 7.33 -6.89 -5.60
C SER A 546 6.39 -6.92 -6.81
N LYS A 547 5.09 -6.67 -6.57
CA LYS A 547 4.08 -6.51 -7.65
C LYS A 547 4.33 -5.26 -8.53
N GLY A 548 5.40 -4.52 -8.27
CA GLY A 548 5.71 -3.23 -8.88
C GLY A 548 4.96 -2.09 -8.23
N ASN A 549 5.34 -0.86 -8.57
CA ASN A 549 4.77 0.39 -8.07
C ASN A 549 4.69 0.47 -6.53
N CYS A 550 5.70 -0.05 -5.82
CA CYS A 550 5.75 0.02 -4.36
C CYS A 550 6.25 1.40 -3.88
N THR A 551 5.92 1.79 -2.65
CA THR A 551 6.50 3.00 -2.04
C THR A 551 8.00 2.83 -1.86
N VAL A 552 8.76 3.94 -1.81
CA VAL A 552 10.22 3.88 -1.60
C VAL A 552 10.56 3.05 -0.37
N GLN A 553 9.86 3.28 0.74
CA GLN A 553 10.07 2.53 1.99
C GLN A 553 9.90 1.01 1.81
N ILE A 554 8.77 0.58 1.23
CA ILE A 554 8.49 -0.85 1.03
C ILE A 554 9.50 -1.46 0.05
N GLY A 555 9.80 -0.75 -1.03
CA GLY A 555 10.76 -1.24 -2.03
C GLY A 555 12.16 -1.41 -1.45
N LEU A 556 12.62 -0.50 -0.58
CA LEU A 556 13.91 -0.65 0.10
C LEU A 556 13.95 -1.88 1.02
N VAL A 557 12.87 -2.15 1.76
CA VAL A 557 12.77 -3.35 2.59
C VAL A 557 12.83 -4.63 1.74
N GLN A 558 12.15 -4.65 0.59
CA GLN A 558 12.17 -5.80 -0.32
C GLN A 558 13.56 -6.01 -0.95
N LEU A 559 14.22 -4.93 -1.40
CA LEU A 559 15.58 -5.00 -1.94
C LEU A 559 16.59 -5.48 -0.88
N TYR A 560 16.44 -5.02 0.36
CA TYR A 560 17.23 -5.52 1.48
C TYR A 560 17.00 -7.01 1.74
N ALA A 561 15.75 -7.46 1.77
CA ALA A 561 15.42 -8.87 1.98
C ALA A 561 16.02 -9.76 0.87
N LEU A 562 16.00 -9.29 -0.38
CA LEU A 562 16.65 -9.96 -1.50
C LEU A 562 18.16 -10.08 -1.29
N VAL A 563 18.84 -8.95 -1.02
CA VAL A 563 20.30 -8.96 -0.82
C VAL A 563 20.70 -9.83 0.37
N GLY A 564 19.97 -9.73 1.48
CA GLY A 564 20.22 -10.57 2.66
C GLY A 564 19.98 -12.06 2.39
N SER A 565 19.09 -12.41 1.47
CA SER A 565 18.95 -13.80 1.00
C SER A 565 20.16 -14.24 0.18
N LEU A 566 20.63 -13.42 -0.74
CA LEU A 566 21.81 -13.72 -1.56
C LEU A 566 23.08 -13.86 -0.71
N GLU A 567 23.23 -13.02 0.31
CA GLU A 567 24.34 -13.08 1.27
C GLU A 567 24.32 -14.37 2.09
N ARG A 568 23.15 -14.80 2.58
CA ARG A 568 23.02 -16.10 3.27
C ARG A 568 23.35 -17.26 2.34
N ASP A 569 22.79 -17.27 1.14
CA ASP A 569 23.09 -18.30 0.14
C ASP A 569 24.59 -18.37 -0.18
N TYR A 570 25.27 -17.23 -0.21
CA TYR A 570 26.72 -17.16 -0.44
C TYR A 570 27.50 -17.79 0.72
N HIS A 571 27.14 -17.45 1.96
CA HIS A 571 27.74 -18.02 3.16
C HIS A 571 27.43 -19.50 3.37
N ASP A 572 26.32 -20.01 2.84
CA ASP A 572 26.01 -21.44 2.89
C ASP A 572 26.87 -22.25 1.89
N LEU A 573 27.47 -21.60 0.89
CA LEU A 573 28.30 -22.21 -0.16
C LEU A 573 29.81 -21.96 0.01
N CYS A 574 30.21 -21.01 0.86
CA CYS A 574 31.61 -20.68 1.20
C CYS A 574 31.95 -21.20 2.59
#